data_AF-A0A4P8IM44-F1
#
_entry.id   AF-A0A4P8IM44-F1
#
_cell.length_a   1.000
_cell.length_b   1.000
_cell.length_c   1.000
_cell.angle_alpha   90.00
_cell.angle_beta   90.00
_cell.angle_gamma   90.00
#
_symmetry.space_group_name_H-M   'P 1'
#
loop_
_entity.id
_entity.type
_entity.pdbx_description
1 polymer ?
#
loop_
_entity_poly.entity_id
_entity_poly.type
_entity_poly.pdbx_seq_one_letter_code
_entity_poly.pdbx_strand_id
1 'polypeptide(L)'
;MAKYEREIDDRKAGASKYGGDKVASEAKGWRDRVQEIITANVHKRVNGRVASNRTMEHNATVIFSAMNTLHRLGYPVKNPYNLGDKHVRTLVQHWYEEDKAASTMRNELSVLRKFFGWLDKPNVVKSLEEYLPGASPGRLTVSSSAKVTKSWSANGINVEEKLQQAFEIDDRFGMMIGAQLAFGLRRKEVICVRPWVSDQRDLGKDVFILFTRDGTKGGKQRLIPIEFQFQVQILDYIKERVGKRDAIGWKKTIRGENADLEKNVKRYNYYMSKLGITKASCSVCGHGLRAEYAENCALLEGFTPATLGGIGDEMTPDELKIAKIRVSERLGHSRPQITNSYFGSAKTNAKKAAAAAKVEGAAEPVPLLLTHAKADVPAGNEPNETPGITEPVTEEVGMAELRANIAPHGLAFFNGYYQNAPKGRKHPDDLDTIPAKTKAAADKGTSDCVDGA
;
A
#
# COMPACT_ATOMS: atom_id res chain seq x y z
N MET A 1 28.53 7.58 -3.58
CA MET A 1 29.68 7.25 -4.44
C MET A 1 30.96 7.85 -3.86
N ALA A 2 31.10 9.18 -3.75
CA ALA A 2 32.33 9.82 -3.24
C ALA A 2 32.77 9.54 -1.79
N LYS A 3 31.91 8.99 -0.91
CA LYS A 3 32.28 8.60 0.46
C LYS A 3 32.82 7.16 0.55
N TYR A 4 32.53 6.33 -0.45
CA TYR A 4 32.96 4.92 -0.51
C TYR A 4 34.26 4.74 -1.31
N GLU A 5 34.57 5.67 -2.23
CA GLU A 5 35.83 5.66 -2.99
C GLU A 5 37.02 6.18 -2.17
N ARG A 6 36.79 7.08 -1.21
CA ARG A 6 37.86 7.71 -0.41
C ARG A 6 38.49 6.78 0.64
N GLU A 7 37.78 5.75 1.10
CA GLU A 7 38.30 4.76 2.06
C GLU A 7 39.18 3.68 1.41
N ILE A 8 39.23 3.61 0.08
CA ILE A 8 40.02 2.61 -0.67
C ILE A 8 41.42 3.12 -1.02
N ASP A 9 41.58 4.44 -1.24
CA ASP A 9 42.89 5.01 -1.61
C ASP A 9 43.86 5.14 -0.43
N ASP A 10 43.38 5.45 0.78
CA ASP A 10 44.25 5.64 1.96
C ASP A 10 44.90 4.33 2.45
N ARG A 11 44.45 3.14 1.99
CA ARG A 11 45.10 1.86 2.31
C ARG A 11 46.23 1.46 1.36
N LYS A 12 46.45 2.19 0.26
CA LYS A 12 47.46 1.84 -0.75
C LYS A 12 48.80 2.57 -0.58
N ALA A 13 48.89 3.56 0.30
CA ALA A 13 50.09 4.38 0.48
C ALA A 13 50.80 4.06 1.80
N GLY A 14 51.34 2.86 1.95
CA GLY A 14 52.20 2.56 3.09
C GLY A 14 52.51 1.08 3.29
N ALA A 15 53.54 0.58 2.59
CA ALA A 15 54.57 -0.33 3.13
C ALA A 15 55.33 -1.01 1.99
N SER A 16 56.62 -0.73 1.91
CA SER A 16 57.61 -1.50 1.17
C SER A 16 58.66 -2.02 2.15
N LYS A 17 59.17 -3.21 1.83
CA LYS A 17 60.44 -3.84 2.21
C LYS A 17 60.52 -4.78 3.43
N TYR A 18 60.83 -6.03 3.07
CA TYR A 18 61.52 -7.12 3.78
C TYR A 18 60.83 -7.78 4.99
N GLY A 19 60.66 -9.10 4.88
CA GLY A 19 60.29 -10.00 5.99
C GLY A 19 59.28 -11.06 5.56
N GLY A 20 59.76 -12.14 4.93
CA GLY A 20 58.94 -13.34 4.81
C GLY A 20 58.82 -14.00 6.18
N ASP A 21 57.60 -14.15 6.68
CA ASP A 21 57.11 -15.41 7.26
C ASP A 21 55.63 -15.30 7.66
N LYS A 22 54.84 -16.21 7.09
CA LYS A 22 53.51 -16.70 7.53
C LYS A 22 52.56 -15.69 8.18
N VAL A 23 51.85 -14.91 7.37
CA VAL A 23 50.50 -14.45 7.74
C VAL A 23 49.52 -15.52 7.32
N ALA A 24 48.96 -16.25 8.28
CA ALA A 24 47.84 -17.16 8.06
C ALA A 24 46.74 -16.40 7.31
N SER A 25 46.39 -16.86 6.11
CA SER A 25 45.17 -16.39 5.47
C SER A 25 44.01 -16.88 6.34
N GLU A 26 43.40 -15.99 7.11
CA GLU A 26 42.14 -16.31 7.77
C GLU A 26 41.17 -16.77 6.68
N ALA A 27 40.78 -18.04 6.75
CA ALA A 27 39.92 -18.66 5.76
C ALA A 27 38.61 -17.87 5.72
N LYS A 28 38.47 -17.03 4.69
CA LYS A 28 37.35 -16.11 4.51
C LYS A 28 36.01 -16.81 4.79
N GLY A 29 35.29 -16.27 5.79
CA GLY A 29 34.05 -16.85 6.28
C GLY A 29 32.96 -16.85 5.21
N TRP A 30 31.95 -17.69 5.39
CA TRP A 30 30.85 -17.80 4.43
C TRP A 30 30.13 -16.48 4.19
N ARG A 31 29.98 -15.65 5.24
CA ARG A 31 29.34 -14.33 5.16
C ARG A 31 30.09 -13.42 4.20
N ASP A 32 31.41 -13.37 4.31
CA ASP A 32 32.22 -12.51 3.46
C ASP A 32 32.17 -12.97 2.00
N ARG A 33 32.16 -14.28 1.76
CA ARG A 33 32.02 -14.85 0.40
C ARG A 33 30.67 -14.50 -0.21
N VAL A 34 29.58 -14.61 0.55
CA VAL A 34 28.24 -14.18 0.10
C VAL A 34 28.21 -12.68 -0.15
N GLN A 35 28.82 -11.88 0.73
CA GLN A 35 28.87 -10.43 0.60
C GLN A 35 29.60 -10.00 -0.68
N GLU A 36 30.71 -10.64 -1.04
CA GLU A 36 31.41 -10.37 -2.31
C GLU A 36 30.51 -10.61 -3.52
N ILE A 37 29.82 -11.75 -3.55
CA ILE A 37 28.91 -12.10 -4.65
C ILE A 37 27.78 -11.06 -4.76
N ILE A 38 27.21 -10.65 -3.62
CA ILE A 38 26.17 -9.63 -3.56
C ILE A 38 26.72 -8.30 -4.08
N THR A 39 27.84 -7.80 -3.53
CA THR A 39 28.43 -6.52 -3.94
C THR A 39 28.70 -6.46 -5.45
N ALA A 40 29.20 -7.56 -6.03
CA ALA A 40 29.51 -7.64 -7.45
C ALA A 40 28.27 -7.69 -8.37
N ASN A 41 27.10 -8.09 -7.87
CA ASN A 41 25.96 -8.46 -8.74
C ASN A 41 24.60 -7.84 -8.37
N VAL A 42 24.40 -7.38 -7.15
CA VAL A 42 23.06 -7.01 -6.63
C VAL A 42 22.41 -5.84 -7.39
N HIS A 43 23.24 -4.99 -8.00
CA HIS A 43 22.79 -3.87 -8.84
C HIS A 43 22.26 -4.30 -10.21
N LYS A 44 22.63 -5.49 -10.69
CA LYS A 44 22.26 -6.01 -12.01
C LYS A 44 20.79 -6.42 -12.03
N ARG A 45 20.06 -6.05 -13.10
CA ARG A 45 18.71 -6.55 -13.39
C ARG A 45 18.69 -7.22 -14.74
N VAL A 46 17.78 -8.19 -14.88
CA VAL A 46 17.52 -8.92 -16.13
C VAL A 46 17.16 -7.99 -17.29
N ASN A 47 16.52 -6.85 -17.01
CA ASN A 47 16.09 -5.88 -18.03
C ASN A 47 17.15 -4.80 -18.34
N GLY A 48 18.41 -5.00 -17.96
CA GLY A 48 19.52 -4.07 -18.21
C GLY A 48 19.51 -2.79 -17.36
N ARG A 49 18.47 -2.53 -16.57
CA ARG A 49 18.42 -1.37 -15.66
C ARG A 49 19.16 -1.65 -14.35
N VAL A 50 19.57 -0.59 -13.67
CA VAL A 50 20.13 -0.70 -12.31
C VAL A 50 19.02 -0.93 -11.28
N ALA A 51 19.24 -1.85 -10.34
CA ALA A 51 18.35 -2.08 -9.21
C ALA A 51 18.34 -0.88 -8.27
N SER A 52 17.16 -0.54 -7.73
CA SER A 52 17.08 0.52 -6.71
C SER A 52 17.73 0.06 -5.41
N ASN A 53 18.26 0.98 -4.60
CA ASN A 53 18.88 0.67 -3.30
C ASN A 53 18.01 -0.26 -2.44
N ARG A 54 16.72 0.04 -2.32
CA ARG A 54 15.76 -0.81 -1.61
C ARG A 54 15.68 -2.24 -2.16
N THR A 55 15.73 -2.39 -3.49
CA THR A 55 15.76 -3.73 -4.11
C THR A 55 17.06 -4.46 -3.79
N MET A 56 18.18 -3.73 -3.75
CA MET A 56 19.47 -4.31 -3.41
C MET A 56 19.52 -4.77 -1.96
N GLU A 57 19.11 -3.90 -1.03
CA GLU A 57 18.97 -4.20 0.40
C GLU A 57 18.03 -5.38 0.66
N HIS A 58 16.86 -5.40 0.02
CA HIS A 58 15.90 -6.50 0.13
C HIS A 58 16.49 -7.82 -0.35
N ASN A 59 17.10 -7.83 -1.53
CA ASN A 59 17.72 -9.06 -2.05
C ASN A 59 18.83 -9.55 -1.11
N ALA A 60 19.70 -8.65 -0.64
CA ALA A 60 20.79 -9.00 0.29
C ALA A 60 20.24 -9.59 1.60
N THR A 61 19.24 -8.94 2.18
CA THR A 61 18.58 -9.39 3.42
C THR A 61 18.01 -10.80 3.27
N VAL A 62 17.27 -11.05 2.18
CA VAL A 62 16.71 -12.38 1.90
C VAL A 62 17.80 -13.43 1.71
N ILE A 63 18.89 -13.11 0.98
CA ILE A 63 20.00 -14.04 0.77
C ILE A 63 20.66 -14.38 2.11
N PHE A 64 21.02 -13.40 2.93
CA PHE A 64 21.62 -13.66 4.24
C PHE A 64 20.68 -14.40 5.19
N SER A 65 19.39 -14.07 5.18
CA SER A 65 18.37 -14.78 5.97
C SER A 65 18.28 -16.25 5.57
N ALA A 66 18.29 -16.54 4.27
CA ALA A 66 18.31 -17.91 3.75
C ALA A 66 19.57 -18.67 4.20
N MET A 67 20.76 -18.06 4.12
CA MET A 67 21.98 -18.70 4.59
C MET A 67 21.96 -18.95 6.10
N ASN A 68 21.58 -17.97 6.92
CA ASN A 68 21.46 -18.15 8.37
C ASN A 68 20.45 -19.27 8.71
N THR A 69 19.36 -19.36 7.96
CA THR A 69 18.36 -20.43 8.13
C THR A 69 18.95 -21.81 7.81
N LEU A 70 19.69 -21.95 6.70
CA LEU A 70 20.39 -23.20 6.37
C LEU A 70 21.36 -23.64 7.48
N HIS A 71 22.11 -22.69 8.06
CA HIS A 71 23.00 -22.99 9.18
C HIS A 71 22.24 -23.52 10.41
N ARG A 72 21.11 -22.90 10.77
CA ARG A 72 20.26 -23.37 11.88
C ARG A 72 19.69 -24.77 11.64
N LEU A 73 19.38 -25.09 10.39
CA LEU A 73 18.83 -26.39 10.00
C LEU A 73 19.90 -27.48 9.82
N GLY A 74 21.16 -27.23 10.20
CA GLY A 74 22.24 -28.21 10.09
C GLY A 74 22.86 -28.34 8.69
N TYR A 75 22.61 -27.37 7.80
CA TYR A 75 23.19 -27.28 6.46
C TYR A 75 24.16 -26.09 6.37
N PRO A 76 25.31 -26.11 7.08
CA PRO A 76 26.22 -24.97 7.11
C PRO A 76 26.81 -24.70 5.72
N VAL A 77 26.65 -23.47 5.26
CA VAL A 77 27.23 -22.99 4.00
C VAL A 77 28.67 -22.60 4.29
N LYS A 78 29.64 -23.41 3.87
CA LYS A 78 31.06 -23.03 3.93
C LYS A 78 31.46 -22.24 2.69
N ASN A 79 31.03 -22.72 1.53
CA ASN A 79 31.25 -22.11 0.23
C ASN A 79 29.90 -21.90 -0.48
N PRO A 80 29.49 -20.66 -0.83
CA PRO A 80 28.22 -20.41 -1.52
C PRO A 80 28.09 -21.16 -2.86
N TYR A 81 29.21 -21.46 -3.53
CA TYR A 81 29.21 -22.26 -4.76
C TYR A 81 28.81 -23.73 -4.53
N ASN A 82 28.73 -24.22 -3.30
CA ASN A 82 28.24 -25.57 -2.99
C ASN A 82 26.71 -25.63 -2.82
N LEU A 83 26.03 -24.49 -2.88
CA LEU A 83 24.57 -24.44 -2.86
C LEU A 83 23.99 -25.17 -4.08
N GLY A 84 22.85 -25.82 -3.86
CA GLY A 84 22.21 -26.74 -4.81
C GLY A 84 20.74 -26.99 -4.44
N ASP A 85 20.02 -27.79 -5.26
CA ASP A 85 18.58 -28.08 -5.11
C ASP A 85 18.21 -28.51 -3.69
N LYS A 86 19.02 -29.40 -3.08
CA LYS A 86 18.81 -29.89 -1.71
C LYS A 86 18.68 -28.75 -0.69
N HIS A 87 19.51 -27.71 -0.78
CA HIS A 87 19.49 -26.58 0.15
C HIS A 87 18.21 -25.74 -0.03
N VAL A 88 17.81 -25.51 -1.28
CA VAL A 88 16.60 -24.75 -1.59
C VAL A 88 15.36 -25.52 -1.14
N ARG A 89 15.33 -26.84 -1.35
CA ARG A 89 14.28 -27.74 -0.84
C ARG A 89 14.17 -27.66 0.67
N THR A 90 15.28 -27.75 1.40
CA THR A 90 15.30 -27.61 2.87
C THR A 90 14.71 -26.27 3.31
N LEU A 91 15.08 -25.17 2.65
CA LEU A 91 14.53 -23.85 2.95
C LEU A 91 13.03 -23.76 2.72
N VAL A 92 12.55 -24.23 1.57
CA VAL A 92 11.13 -24.19 1.23
C VAL A 92 10.31 -25.04 2.17
N GLN A 93 10.79 -26.24 2.52
CA GLN A 93 10.13 -27.13 3.48
C GLN A 93 10.00 -26.45 4.85
N HIS A 94 11.10 -25.90 5.35
CA HIS A 94 11.09 -25.17 6.63
C HIS A 94 10.15 -23.96 6.61
N TRP A 95 10.16 -23.15 5.54
CA TRP A 95 9.23 -22.03 5.40
C TRP A 95 7.77 -22.49 5.36
N TYR A 96 7.49 -23.62 4.72
CA TYR A 96 6.16 -24.18 4.66
C TYR A 96 5.68 -24.65 6.05
N GLU A 97 6.56 -25.31 6.80
CA GLU A 97 6.30 -25.77 8.17
C GLU A 97 6.10 -24.61 9.16
N GLU A 98 6.79 -23.49 8.98
CA GLU A 98 6.59 -22.25 9.74
C GLU A 98 5.35 -21.44 9.31
N ASP A 99 4.47 -22.04 8.50
CA ASP A 99 3.27 -21.41 7.93
C ASP A 99 3.55 -20.07 7.21
N LYS A 100 4.74 -19.93 6.62
CA LYS A 100 5.11 -18.72 5.89
C LYS A 100 4.17 -18.48 4.70
N ALA A 101 3.78 -17.23 4.49
CA ALA A 101 2.86 -16.89 3.39
C ALA A 101 3.44 -17.29 2.02
N ALA A 102 2.60 -17.86 1.15
CA ALA A 102 3.03 -18.31 -0.18
C ALA A 102 3.61 -17.19 -1.06
N SER A 103 3.08 -15.97 -0.93
CA SER A 103 3.62 -14.78 -1.59
C SER A 103 5.06 -14.50 -1.16
N THR A 104 5.35 -14.62 0.13
CA THR A 104 6.69 -14.44 0.69
C THR A 104 7.63 -15.53 0.20
N MET A 105 7.23 -16.80 0.26
CA MET A 105 8.05 -17.92 -0.25
C MET A 105 8.38 -17.76 -1.74
N ARG A 106 7.41 -17.38 -2.58
CA ARG A 106 7.65 -17.11 -4.01
C ARG A 106 8.59 -15.93 -4.24
N ASN A 107 8.47 -14.88 -3.43
CA ASN A 107 9.37 -13.74 -3.49
C ASN A 107 10.80 -14.14 -3.12
N GLU A 108 10.98 -14.90 -2.04
CA GLU A 108 12.29 -15.39 -1.62
C GLU A 108 12.90 -16.34 -2.64
N LEU A 109 12.12 -17.28 -3.20
CA LEU A 109 12.56 -18.11 -4.33
C LEU A 109 12.98 -17.27 -5.54
N SER A 110 12.28 -16.16 -5.81
CA SER A 110 12.65 -15.25 -6.89
C SER A 110 13.96 -14.50 -6.62
N VAL A 111 14.27 -14.20 -5.36
CA VAL A 111 15.58 -13.66 -4.97
C VAL A 111 16.65 -14.75 -5.09
N LEU A 112 16.38 -15.96 -4.61
CA LEU A 112 17.30 -17.09 -4.72
C LEU A 112 17.62 -17.42 -6.18
N ARG A 113 16.66 -17.38 -7.10
CA ARG A 113 16.93 -17.54 -8.56
C ARG A 113 17.98 -16.55 -9.06
N LYS A 114 17.90 -15.27 -8.64
CA LYS A 114 18.92 -14.27 -9.02
C LYS A 114 20.28 -14.65 -8.43
N PHE A 115 20.30 -15.00 -7.15
CA PHE A 115 21.53 -15.37 -6.45
C PHE A 115 22.21 -16.59 -7.09
N PHE A 116 21.45 -17.64 -7.38
CA PHE A 116 21.94 -18.82 -8.09
C PHE A 116 22.38 -18.49 -9.53
N GLY A 117 21.72 -17.55 -10.21
CA GLY A 117 22.20 -17.00 -11.47
C GLY A 117 23.58 -16.34 -11.35
N TRP A 118 23.86 -15.62 -10.25
CA TRP A 118 25.18 -15.03 -10.00
C TRP A 118 26.26 -16.07 -9.67
N LEU A 119 25.85 -17.27 -9.28
CA LEU A 119 26.72 -18.43 -9.05
C LEU A 119 26.91 -19.30 -10.31
N ASP A 120 26.38 -18.86 -11.46
CA ASP A 120 26.34 -19.63 -12.72
C ASP A 120 25.53 -20.95 -12.62
N LYS A 121 24.43 -20.90 -11.85
CA LYS A 121 23.53 -22.04 -11.60
C LYS A 121 22.05 -21.70 -11.85
N PRO A 122 21.67 -21.15 -13.02
CA PRO A 122 20.33 -20.56 -13.23
C PRO A 122 19.15 -21.53 -13.07
N ASN A 123 19.36 -22.82 -13.34
CA ASN A 123 18.30 -23.84 -13.39
C ASN A 123 18.12 -24.64 -12.09
N VAL A 124 18.81 -24.26 -11.00
CA VAL A 124 18.72 -25.00 -9.73
C VAL A 124 17.42 -24.73 -8.97
N VAL A 125 16.90 -23.50 -9.04
CA VAL A 125 15.77 -23.08 -8.21
C VAL A 125 14.44 -23.31 -8.92
N LYS A 126 13.76 -24.41 -8.56
CA LYS A 126 12.46 -24.83 -9.10
C LYS A 126 11.28 -23.94 -8.65
N SER A 127 10.08 -24.25 -9.15
CA SER A 127 8.83 -23.64 -8.68
C SER A 127 8.50 -24.04 -7.24
N LEU A 128 7.58 -23.31 -6.60
CA LEU A 128 7.16 -23.62 -5.23
C LEU A 128 6.42 -24.97 -5.17
N GLU A 129 5.63 -25.24 -6.20
CA GLU A 129 4.84 -26.45 -6.41
C GLU A 129 5.73 -27.69 -6.55
N GLU A 130 6.84 -27.60 -7.28
CA GLU A 130 7.80 -28.70 -7.43
C GLU A 130 8.52 -29.06 -6.11
N TYR A 131 8.66 -28.10 -5.20
CA TYR A 131 9.22 -28.36 -3.88
C TYR A 131 8.19 -28.91 -2.90
N LEU A 132 6.90 -28.61 -3.11
CA LEU A 132 5.79 -28.94 -2.21
C LEU A 132 4.67 -29.69 -2.97
N PRO A 133 4.94 -30.87 -3.55
CA PRO A 133 3.95 -31.58 -4.38
C PRO A 133 2.73 -32.06 -3.59
N GLY A 134 2.87 -32.26 -2.27
CA GLY A 134 1.76 -32.67 -1.39
C GLY A 134 0.97 -31.51 -0.79
N ALA A 135 1.37 -30.25 -1.00
CA ALA A 135 0.67 -29.10 -0.46
C ALA A 135 -0.61 -28.81 -1.24
N SER A 136 -1.69 -28.45 -0.54
CA SER A 136 -2.94 -28.11 -1.20
C SER A 136 -2.76 -26.91 -2.17
N PRO A 137 -3.36 -26.93 -3.37
CA PRO A 137 -3.23 -25.83 -4.32
C PRO A 137 -3.64 -24.47 -3.74
N GLY A 138 -4.63 -24.45 -2.85
CA GLY A 138 -5.08 -23.26 -2.14
C GLY A 138 -4.00 -22.64 -1.24
N ARG A 139 -3.15 -23.46 -0.61
CA ARG A 139 -2.06 -22.98 0.27
C ARG A 139 -0.92 -22.33 -0.49
N LEU A 140 -0.72 -22.73 -1.76
CA LEU A 140 0.34 -22.21 -2.62
C LEU A 140 -0.15 -21.06 -3.51
N THR A 141 -1.45 -20.95 -3.78
CA THR A 141 -2.02 -19.94 -4.67
C THR A 141 -1.92 -18.54 -4.06
N VAL A 142 -1.40 -17.58 -4.83
CA VAL A 142 -1.35 -16.16 -4.45
C VAL A 142 -2.28 -15.39 -5.37
N SER A 143 -3.34 -14.79 -4.81
CA SER A 143 -4.16 -13.82 -5.54
C SER A 143 -3.68 -12.40 -5.21
N SER A 144 -3.46 -11.60 -6.26
CA SER A 144 -3.17 -10.18 -6.14
C SER A 144 -4.44 -9.33 -6.00
N SER A 145 -5.63 -9.93 -6.17
CA SER A 145 -6.90 -9.22 -6.04
C SER A 145 -7.25 -8.98 -4.58
N ALA A 146 -7.64 -7.76 -4.24
CA ALA A 146 -8.15 -7.42 -2.93
C ALA A 146 -9.43 -8.20 -2.65
N LYS A 147 -9.48 -8.83 -1.48
CA LYS A 147 -10.66 -9.57 -1.00
C LYS A 147 -11.49 -8.75 -0.04
N VAL A 148 -10.81 -7.90 0.72
CA VAL A 148 -11.40 -6.96 1.69
C VAL A 148 -10.87 -5.58 1.32
N THR A 149 -11.71 -4.57 1.51
CA THR A 149 -11.29 -3.18 1.34
C THR A 149 -10.12 -2.84 2.26
N LYS A 150 -9.23 -1.99 1.75
CA LYS A 150 -8.12 -1.40 2.52
C LYS A 150 -8.32 0.09 2.74
N SER A 151 -9.44 0.66 2.29
CA SER A 151 -9.76 2.07 2.52
C SER A 151 -10.01 2.31 4.00
N TRP A 152 -9.80 3.55 4.44
CA TRP A 152 -9.97 3.89 5.83
C TRP A 152 -11.46 3.94 6.17
N SER A 153 -12.23 4.69 5.39
CA SER A 153 -13.68 4.86 5.61
C SER A 153 -14.41 3.52 5.69
N ALA A 154 -14.20 2.61 4.73
CA ALA A 154 -14.88 1.30 4.73
C ALA A 154 -14.35 0.31 5.79
N ASN A 155 -13.30 0.66 6.53
CA ASN A 155 -12.86 -0.05 7.74
C ASN A 155 -13.27 0.68 9.03
N GLY A 156 -14.29 1.55 8.96
CA GLY A 156 -14.85 2.26 10.11
C GLY A 156 -13.97 3.40 10.64
N ILE A 157 -13.01 3.88 9.84
CA ILE A 157 -12.13 4.98 10.25
C ILE A 157 -12.66 6.27 9.63
N ASN A 158 -13.02 7.23 10.48
CA ASN A 158 -13.39 8.56 10.02
C ASN A 158 -12.17 9.28 9.44
N VAL A 159 -12.22 9.54 8.14
CA VAL A 159 -11.12 10.13 7.38
C VAL A 159 -10.95 11.60 7.71
N GLU A 160 -12.04 12.32 7.93
CA GLU A 160 -12.03 13.75 8.28
C GLU A 160 -11.38 13.96 9.65
N GLU A 161 -11.82 13.20 10.66
CA GLU A 161 -11.22 13.22 12.00
C GLU A 161 -9.73 12.85 11.98
N LYS A 162 -9.34 11.81 11.22
CA LYS A 162 -7.94 11.40 11.11
C LYS A 162 -7.10 12.42 10.37
N LEU A 163 -7.66 13.11 9.41
CA LEU A 163 -6.96 14.19 8.73
C LEU A 163 -6.72 15.35 9.71
N GLN A 164 -7.73 15.76 10.48
CA GLN A 164 -7.58 16.80 11.51
C GLN A 164 -6.50 16.43 12.53
N GLN A 165 -6.56 15.22 13.10
CA GLN A 165 -5.54 14.71 14.02
C GLN A 165 -4.14 14.68 13.38
N ALA A 166 -4.03 14.43 12.07
CA ALA A 166 -2.74 14.45 11.38
C ALA A 166 -2.15 15.86 11.31
N PHE A 167 -2.97 16.90 11.11
CA PHE A 167 -2.52 18.29 11.15
C PHE A 167 -2.14 18.75 12.57
N GLU A 168 -2.87 18.29 13.59
CA GLU A 168 -2.51 18.53 14.99
C GLU A 168 -1.15 17.91 15.36
N ILE A 169 -0.79 16.77 14.77
CA ILE A 169 0.51 16.13 14.97
C ILE A 169 1.65 16.94 14.33
N ASP A 170 1.50 17.33 13.06
CA ASP A 170 2.51 18.05 12.28
C ASP A 170 1.88 18.58 10.97
N ASP A 171 2.04 19.87 10.68
CA ASP A 171 1.47 20.51 9.48
C ASP A 171 1.84 19.79 8.17
N ARG A 172 3.11 19.41 8.01
CA ARG A 172 3.56 18.72 6.78
C ARG A 172 3.01 17.30 6.74
N PHE A 173 2.85 16.64 7.88
CA PHE A 173 2.20 15.33 7.93
C PHE A 173 0.73 15.43 7.49
N GLY A 174 -0.03 16.37 8.05
CA GLY A 174 -1.42 16.64 7.63
C GLY A 174 -1.54 16.93 6.13
N MET A 175 -0.66 17.78 5.58
CA MET A 175 -0.56 18.03 4.13
C MET A 175 -0.31 16.75 3.33
N MET A 176 0.58 15.86 3.82
CA MET A 176 0.83 14.59 3.14
C MET A 176 -0.41 13.70 3.16
N ILE A 177 -1.11 13.57 4.29
CA ILE A 177 -2.34 12.77 4.38
C ILE A 177 -3.40 13.33 3.43
N GLY A 178 -3.63 14.64 3.44
CA GLY A 178 -4.59 15.29 2.55
C GLY A 178 -4.25 15.09 1.07
N ALA A 179 -2.99 15.28 0.67
CA ALA A 179 -2.55 15.04 -0.70
C ALA A 179 -2.65 13.56 -1.12
N GLN A 180 -2.44 12.62 -0.20
CA GLN A 180 -2.63 11.19 -0.47
C GLN A 180 -4.11 10.83 -0.67
N LEU A 181 -5.01 11.42 0.11
CA LEU A 181 -6.45 11.25 -0.06
C LEU A 181 -6.91 11.86 -1.40
N ALA A 182 -6.43 13.06 -1.73
CA ALA A 182 -6.91 13.81 -2.89
C ALA A 182 -6.35 13.33 -4.24
N PHE A 183 -5.14 12.77 -4.27
CA PHE A 183 -4.46 12.35 -5.50
C PHE A 183 -4.03 10.88 -5.48
N GLY A 184 -4.39 10.12 -4.44
CA GLY A 184 -4.02 8.72 -4.30
C GLY A 184 -2.51 8.48 -4.20
N LEU A 185 -1.70 9.46 -3.78
CA LEU A 185 -0.23 9.37 -3.85
C LEU A 185 0.32 8.23 -2.97
N ARG A 186 1.37 7.55 -3.42
CA ARG A 186 2.12 6.64 -2.54
C ARG A 186 2.93 7.42 -1.52
N ARG A 187 3.25 6.79 -0.38
CA ARG A 187 4.11 7.36 0.68
C ARG A 187 5.37 8.07 0.13
N LYS A 188 6.13 7.40 -0.75
CA LYS A 188 7.34 8.02 -1.32
C LYS A 188 7.01 9.16 -2.29
N GLU A 189 5.93 9.04 -3.04
CA GLU A 189 5.49 10.07 -3.99
C GLU A 189 5.08 11.32 -3.23
N VAL A 190 4.26 11.23 -2.17
CA VAL A 190 3.86 12.41 -1.39
C VAL A 190 5.01 13.05 -0.61
N ILE A 191 6.00 12.28 -0.15
CA ILE A 191 7.19 12.84 0.50
C ILE A 191 8.04 13.64 -0.50
N CYS A 192 8.16 13.16 -1.74
CA CYS A 192 9.06 13.73 -2.75
C CYS A 192 8.40 14.74 -3.70
N VAL A 193 7.06 14.79 -3.74
CA VAL A 193 6.34 15.64 -4.70
C VAL A 193 6.60 17.11 -4.42
N ARG A 194 6.75 17.88 -5.50
CA ARG A 194 6.93 19.33 -5.50
C ARG A 194 5.66 19.98 -6.04
N PRO A 195 4.75 20.44 -5.16
CA PRO A 195 3.39 20.85 -5.54
C PRO A 195 3.37 21.90 -6.64
N TRP A 196 4.19 22.95 -6.52
CA TRP A 196 4.31 24.02 -7.51
C TRP A 196 4.79 23.57 -8.89
N VAL A 197 5.53 22.47 -8.98
CA VAL A 197 6.01 21.91 -10.24
C VAL A 197 5.00 20.91 -10.80
N SER A 198 4.28 20.21 -9.92
CA SER A 198 3.33 19.16 -10.28
C SER A 198 1.96 19.71 -10.67
N ASP A 199 1.52 20.80 -10.07
CA ASP A 199 0.29 21.51 -10.42
C ASP A 199 0.47 22.24 -11.76
N GLN A 200 -0.39 21.96 -12.75
CA GLN A 200 -0.30 22.55 -14.09
C GLN A 200 -1.44 23.53 -14.38
N ARG A 201 -2.26 23.89 -13.39
CA ARG A 201 -3.39 24.81 -13.57
C ARG A 201 -2.96 26.18 -14.09
N ASP A 202 -1.80 26.68 -13.64
CA ASP A 202 -1.20 27.93 -14.13
C ASP A 202 -0.86 27.89 -15.64
N LEU A 203 -0.80 26.70 -16.25
CA LEU A 203 -0.61 26.49 -17.69
C LEU A 203 -1.93 26.19 -18.43
N GLY A 204 -3.07 26.43 -17.80
CA GLY A 204 -4.40 26.15 -18.34
C GLY A 204 -4.73 24.66 -18.43
N LYS A 205 -4.10 23.82 -17.59
CA LYS A 205 -4.33 22.37 -17.58
C LYS A 205 -4.77 21.91 -16.19
N ASP A 206 -5.97 21.37 -16.08
CA ASP A 206 -6.52 20.82 -14.84
C ASP A 206 -5.95 19.44 -14.53
N VAL A 207 -4.64 19.42 -14.27
CA VAL A 207 -3.88 18.19 -14.12
C VAL A 207 -2.73 18.33 -13.13
N PHE A 208 -2.52 17.27 -12.36
CA PHE A 208 -1.41 17.10 -11.45
C PHE A 208 -0.43 16.04 -11.99
N ILE A 209 0.82 16.43 -12.22
CA ILE A 209 1.85 15.57 -12.81
C ILE A 209 2.88 15.15 -11.76
N LEU A 210 3.01 13.83 -11.55
CA LEU A 210 4.14 13.26 -10.80
C LEU A 210 5.27 12.90 -11.74
N PHE A 211 6.38 13.65 -11.68
CA PHE A 211 7.55 13.37 -12.50
C PHE A 211 8.39 12.22 -11.91
N THR A 212 9.15 11.55 -12.76
CA THR A 212 9.98 10.39 -12.38
C THR A 212 10.99 10.71 -11.28
N ARG A 213 11.53 11.93 -11.29
CA ARG A 213 12.44 12.49 -10.28
C ARG A 213 11.78 12.67 -8.90
N ASP A 214 10.46 12.68 -8.81
CA ASP A 214 9.69 12.86 -7.58
C ASP A 214 9.32 11.52 -6.93
N GLY A 215 10.19 10.52 -7.11
CA GLY A 215 10.10 9.26 -6.38
C GLY A 215 9.04 8.28 -6.87
N THR A 216 8.56 8.43 -8.11
CA THR A 216 7.54 7.54 -8.65
C THR A 216 8.02 6.09 -8.76
N LYS A 217 7.12 5.15 -8.44
CA LYS A 217 7.45 3.73 -8.54
C LYS A 217 7.75 3.34 -9.98
N GLY A 218 8.94 2.77 -10.20
CA GLY A 218 9.37 2.24 -11.50
C GLY A 218 9.85 3.29 -12.51
N GLY A 219 10.05 4.54 -12.07
CA GLY A 219 10.47 5.64 -12.95
C GLY A 219 9.43 5.96 -14.01
N LYS A 220 8.15 5.88 -13.66
CA LYS A 220 7.02 6.18 -14.55
C LYS A 220 6.39 7.50 -14.13
N GLN A 221 6.23 8.41 -15.08
CA GLN A 221 5.44 9.62 -14.85
C GLN A 221 3.97 9.25 -14.65
N ARG A 222 3.26 10.01 -13.81
CA ARG A 222 1.81 9.87 -13.63
C ARG A 222 1.15 11.19 -13.96
N LEU A 223 0.02 11.09 -14.64
CA LEU A 223 -0.86 12.21 -14.94
C LEU A 223 -2.15 11.93 -14.18
N ILE A 224 -2.51 12.83 -13.26
CA ILE A 224 -3.66 12.69 -12.38
C ILE A 224 -4.58 13.88 -12.66
N PRO A 225 -5.80 13.67 -13.17
CA PRO A 225 -6.75 14.76 -13.39
C PRO A 225 -7.07 15.52 -12.09
N ILE A 226 -7.29 16.84 -12.20
CA ILE A 226 -7.84 17.68 -11.15
C ILE A 226 -9.31 17.91 -11.53
N GLU A 227 -10.19 17.09 -10.98
CA GLU A 227 -11.62 17.05 -11.31
C GLU A 227 -12.49 17.64 -10.19
N PHE A 228 -11.94 17.76 -8.97
CA PHE A 228 -12.69 18.12 -7.78
C PHE A 228 -12.12 19.33 -7.04
N GLN A 229 -13.01 20.12 -6.45
CA GLN A 229 -12.63 21.32 -5.71
C GLN A 229 -11.77 21.02 -4.48
N PHE A 230 -11.94 19.85 -3.84
CA PHE A 230 -11.07 19.47 -2.74
C PHE A 230 -9.60 19.27 -3.16
N GLN A 231 -9.35 18.84 -4.41
CA GLN A 231 -8.00 18.68 -4.94
C GLN A 231 -7.33 20.04 -5.13
N VAL A 232 -8.11 21.01 -5.61
CA VAL A 232 -7.70 22.42 -5.73
C VAL A 232 -7.35 22.99 -4.35
N GLN A 233 -8.27 22.87 -3.39
CA GLN A 233 -8.10 23.42 -2.04
C GLN A 233 -6.86 22.87 -1.31
N ILE A 234 -6.65 21.55 -1.34
CA ILE A 234 -5.46 20.96 -0.69
C ILE A 234 -4.17 21.36 -1.40
N LEU A 235 -4.15 21.47 -2.73
CA LEU A 235 -2.97 21.93 -3.45
C LEU A 235 -2.62 23.38 -3.12
N ASP A 236 -3.61 24.26 -3.10
CA ASP A 236 -3.39 25.68 -2.82
C ASP A 236 -2.92 25.87 -1.38
N TYR A 237 -3.56 25.20 -0.42
CA TYR A 237 -3.11 25.19 0.98
C TYR A 237 -1.65 24.72 1.14
N ILE A 238 -1.26 23.67 0.42
CA ILE A 238 0.13 23.17 0.42
C ILE A 238 1.07 24.19 -0.22
N LYS A 239 0.71 24.76 -1.38
CA LYS A 239 1.53 25.72 -2.13
C LYS A 239 1.81 26.98 -1.31
N GLU A 240 0.87 27.44 -0.51
CA GLU A 240 1.05 28.57 0.43
C GLU A 240 2.12 28.31 1.50
N ARG A 241 2.34 27.05 1.89
CA ARG A 241 3.20 26.67 3.03
C ARG A 241 4.50 25.97 2.62
N VAL A 242 4.62 25.59 1.35
CA VAL A 242 5.79 24.92 0.78
C VAL A 242 6.41 25.80 -0.29
N GLY A 243 7.73 26.02 -0.21
CA GLY A 243 8.44 26.85 -1.17
C GLY A 243 8.33 26.32 -2.61
N LYS A 244 8.45 27.22 -3.60
CA LYS A 244 8.22 26.92 -5.03
C LYS A 244 8.99 25.74 -5.62
N ARG A 245 10.12 25.36 -5.03
CA ARG A 245 10.97 24.24 -5.49
C ARG A 245 11.06 23.10 -4.49
N ASP A 246 10.35 23.22 -3.37
CA ASP A 246 10.45 22.30 -2.26
C ASP A 246 9.46 21.16 -2.38
N ALA A 247 9.88 20.01 -1.86
CA ALA A 247 8.96 18.91 -1.64
C ALA A 247 8.13 19.11 -0.37
N ILE A 248 7.00 18.40 -0.27
CA ILE A 248 6.19 18.37 0.96
C ILE A 248 6.99 17.74 2.12
N GLY A 249 7.86 16.77 1.83
CA GLY A 249 8.78 16.14 2.79
C GLY A 249 9.56 17.13 3.65
N TRP A 250 9.83 16.78 4.91
CA TRP A 250 10.60 17.60 5.83
C TRP A 250 12.03 17.81 5.31
N LYS A 251 12.48 19.06 5.27
CA LYS A 251 13.88 19.43 4.95
C LYS A 251 14.84 19.08 6.07
N LYS A 252 14.35 19.15 7.31
CA LYS A 252 15.12 18.95 8.53
C LYS A 252 14.51 17.86 9.39
N THR A 253 15.34 17.14 10.12
CA THR A 253 14.90 16.24 11.19
C THR A 253 14.40 17.07 12.37
N ILE A 254 13.75 16.41 13.33
CA ILE A 254 13.35 17.05 14.60
C ILE A 254 14.57 17.61 15.35
N ARG A 255 15.77 17.05 15.12
CA ARG A 255 17.04 17.49 15.70
C ARG A 255 17.76 18.58 14.89
N GLY A 256 17.14 19.13 13.84
CA GLY A 256 17.71 20.22 13.03
C GLY A 256 18.71 19.79 11.94
N GLU A 257 18.99 18.50 11.81
CA GLU A 257 19.85 17.96 10.74
C GLU A 257 19.15 17.97 9.38
N ASN A 258 19.89 17.97 8.28
CA ASN A 258 19.29 17.70 6.96
C ASN A 258 18.62 16.32 6.94
N ALA A 259 17.35 16.28 6.51
CA ALA A 259 16.59 15.06 6.38
C ALA A 259 16.65 14.57 4.93
N ASP A 260 17.17 13.36 4.76
CA ASP A 260 17.07 12.62 3.50
C ASP A 260 15.73 11.86 3.41
N LEU A 261 15.56 11.11 2.32
CA LEU A 261 14.35 10.32 2.09
C LEU A 261 14.14 9.23 3.15
N GLU A 262 15.21 8.58 3.64
CA GLU A 262 15.09 7.52 4.63
C GLU A 262 14.58 8.08 5.96
N LYS A 263 15.17 9.19 6.41
CA LYS A 263 14.73 9.94 7.61
C LYS A 263 13.29 10.43 7.46
N ASN A 264 12.91 10.92 6.28
CA ASN A 264 11.52 11.31 5.99
C ASN A 264 10.54 10.14 6.09
N VAL A 265 10.87 8.98 5.49
CA VAL A 265 10.02 7.78 5.54
C VAL A 265 9.89 7.28 6.98
N LYS A 266 10.97 7.30 7.77
CA LYS A 266 10.94 6.94 9.19
C LYS A 266 10.02 7.89 9.98
N ARG A 267 10.14 9.20 9.78
CA ARG A 267 9.28 10.21 10.43
C ARG A 267 7.80 10.04 10.04
N TYR A 268 7.51 9.83 8.75
CA TYR A 268 6.16 9.54 8.28
C TYR A 268 5.57 8.31 8.96
N ASN A 269 6.33 7.20 9.04
CA ASN A 269 5.84 5.98 9.68
C ASN A 269 5.61 6.17 11.18
N TYR A 270 6.49 6.93 11.85
CA TYR A 270 6.33 7.28 13.26
C TYR A 270 5.05 8.09 13.50
N TYR A 271 4.78 9.11 12.69
CA TYR A 271 3.55 9.91 12.81
C TYR A 271 2.30 9.12 12.43
N MET A 272 2.38 8.24 11.45
CA MET A 272 1.29 7.32 11.13
C MET A 272 0.98 6.38 12.31
N SER A 273 2.01 5.92 13.03
CA SER A 273 1.84 5.17 14.27
C SER A 273 1.22 6.01 15.39
N LYS A 274 1.62 7.29 15.54
CA LYS A 274 1.00 8.23 16.49
C LYS A 274 -0.47 8.49 16.18
N LEU A 275 -0.82 8.59 14.90
CA LEU A 275 -2.19 8.73 14.42
C LEU A 275 -3.06 7.48 14.72
N GLY A 276 -2.42 6.38 15.17
CA GLY A 276 -3.09 5.12 15.45
C GLY A 276 -3.38 4.29 14.21
N ILE A 277 -2.77 4.61 13.06
CA ILE A 277 -3.00 3.93 11.79
C ILE A 277 -1.87 2.94 11.49
N THR A 278 -2.00 1.73 12.00
CA THR A 278 -1.08 0.63 11.72
C THR A 278 -1.88 -0.63 11.46
N LYS A 279 -1.28 -1.59 10.74
CA LYS A 279 -1.94 -2.90 10.54
C LYS A 279 -2.31 -3.56 11.87
N ALA A 280 -1.49 -3.38 12.90
CA ALA A 280 -1.75 -3.94 14.23
C ALA A 280 -2.89 -3.22 14.97
N SER A 281 -3.04 -1.91 14.79
CA SER A 281 -4.03 -1.11 15.52
C SER A 281 -5.40 -1.07 14.86
N CYS A 282 -5.46 -1.03 13.52
CA CYS A 282 -6.72 -0.83 12.78
C CYS A 282 -6.78 -1.60 11.46
N SER A 283 -5.93 -2.62 11.27
CA SER A 283 -5.90 -3.51 10.08
C SER A 283 -5.59 -2.84 8.73
N VAL A 284 -5.53 -1.51 8.67
CA VAL A 284 -5.10 -0.71 7.52
C VAL A 284 -3.80 0.06 7.82
N CYS A 285 -3.24 0.70 6.81
CA CYS A 285 -2.05 1.56 6.96
C CYS A 285 -2.21 2.83 6.12
N GLY A 286 -1.21 3.70 6.10
CA GLY A 286 -1.22 4.90 5.23
C GLY A 286 -1.41 4.61 3.74
N HIS A 287 -1.14 3.38 3.28
CA HIS A 287 -1.45 2.98 1.90
C HIS A 287 -2.96 2.80 1.65
N GLY A 288 -3.76 2.68 2.71
CA GLY A 288 -5.21 2.58 2.65
C GLY A 288 -5.88 3.78 1.99
N LEU A 289 -5.35 4.99 2.17
CA LEU A 289 -5.82 6.20 1.47
C LEU A 289 -5.72 6.09 -0.06
N ARG A 290 -4.71 5.35 -0.56
CA ARG A 290 -4.62 5.09 -2.00
C ARG A 290 -5.65 4.07 -2.46
N ALA A 291 -6.00 3.09 -1.62
CA ALA A 291 -7.11 2.18 -1.90
C ALA A 291 -8.45 2.94 -1.89
N GLU A 292 -8.62 3.85 -0.94
CA GLU A 292 -9.78 4.74 -0.85
C GLU A 292 -9.94 5.60 -2.10
N TYR A 293 -8.87 6.27 -2.53
CA TYR A 293 -8.86 7.01 -3.79
C TYR A 293 -9.22 6.10 -4.99
N ALA A 294 -8.65 4.89 -5.06
CA ALA A 294 -8.94 3.94 -6.14
C ALA A 294 -10.42 3.50 -6.17
N GLU A 295 -11.01 3.26 -5.00
CA GLU A 295 -12.42 2.92 -4.85
C GLU A 295 -13.32 4.12 -5.21
N ASN A 296 -12.97 5.33 -4.80
CA ASN A 296 -13.67 6.55 -5.18
C ASN A 296 -13.65 6.77 -6.70
N CYS A 297 -12.50 6.57 -7.35
CA CYS A 297 -12.42 6.60 -8.81
C CYS A 297 -13.32 5.56 -9.49
N ALA A 298 -13.47 4.37 -8.90
CA ALA A 298 -14.38 3.35 -9.43
C ALA A 298 -15.85 3.76 -9.32
N LEU A 299 -16.24 4.30 -8.16
CA LEU A 299 -17.59 4.84 -7.93
C LEU A 299 -17.93 5.97 -8.90
N LEU A 300 -16.97 6.88 -9.17
CA LEU A 300 -17.12 7.95 -10.16
C LEU A 300 -17.32 7.43 -11.58
N GLU A 301 -16.71 6.30 -11.90
CA GLU A 301 -16.90 5.62 -13.18
C GLU A 301 -18.22 4.84 -13.24
N GLY A 302 -19.01 4.83 -12.17
CA GLY A 302 -20.35 4.26 -12.14
C GLY A 302 -20.43 2.79 -11.76
N PHE A 303 -19.39 2.21 -11.15
CA PHE A 303 -19.44 0.83 -10.66
C PHE A 303 -18.96 0.70 -9.23
N THR A 304 -19.57 -0.22 -8.48
CA THR A 304 -19.19 -0.49 -7.10
C THR A 304 -18.00 -1.46 -7.07
N PRO A 305 -16.87 -1.10 -6.43
CA PRO A 305 -15.81 -2.03 -6.11
C PRO A 305 -16.31 -3.34 -5.46
N ALA A 306 -15.77 -4.49 -5.88
CA ALA A 306 -16.08 -5.78 -5.24
C ALA A 306 -15.65 -5.84 -3.76
N THR A 307 -14.70 -4.99 -3.37
CA THR A 307 -14.27 -4.78 -1.97
C THR A 307 -15.25 -3.96 -1.14
N LEU A 308 -16.17 -3.24 -1.80
CA LEU A 308 -17.28 -2.50 -1.20
C LEU A 308 -18.63 -3.22 -1.43
N GLY A 309 -18.60 -4.50 -1.83
CA GLY A 309 -19.80 -5.31 -2.03
C GLY A 309 -20.34 -5.37 -3.47
N GLY A 310 -19.73 -4.68 -4.43
CA GLY A 310 -20.17 -4.70 -5.83
C GLY A 310 -20.07 -6.09 -6.47
N ILE A 311 -21.10 -6.46 -7.24
CA ILE A 311 -21.18 -7.75 -7.94
C ILE A 311 -20.86 -7.65 -9.44
N GLY A 312 -20.68 -6.43 -9.97
CA GLY A 312 -20.19 -6.18 -11.32
C GLY A 312 -21.27 -6.35 -12.40
N ASP A 313 -22.53 -6.14 -12.02
CA ASP A 313 -23.71 -6.13 -12.89
C ASP A 313 -24.15 -4.72 -13.27
N GLU A 314 -23.51 -3.69 -12.70
CA GLU A 314 -23.84 -2.29 -12.94
C GLU A 314 -23.51 -1.80 -14.36
N MET A 315 -22.69 -2.56 -15.10
CA MET A 315 -22.27 -2.21 -16.46
C MET A 315 -21.86 -3.45 -17.26
N THR A 316 -21.87 -3.33 -18.60
CA THR A 316 -21.46 -4.43 -19.47
C THR A 316 -19.97 -4.75 -19.31
N PRO A 317 -19.51 -5.96 -19.70
CA PRO A 317 -18.09 -6.33 -19.56
C PRO A 317 -17.12 -5.39 -20.26
N ASP A 318 -17.49 -4.82 -21.41
CA ASP A 318 -16.66 -3.90 -22.19
C ASP A 318 -16.62 -2.50 -21.57
N GLU A 319 -17.76 -1.98 -21.09
CA GLU A 319 -17.82 -0.73 -20.33
C GLU A 319 -17.00 -0.83 -19.04
N LEU A 320 -17.15 -1.92 -18.30
CA LEU A 320 -16.38 -2.17 -17.08
C LEU A 320 -14.87 -2.25 -17.36
N LYS A 321 -14.48 -2.80 -18.51
CA LYS A 321 -13.08 -2.84 -18.93
C LYS A 321 -12.54 -1.42 -19.19
N ILE A 322 -13.31 -0.57 -19.87
CA ILE A 322 -12.96 0.83 -20.15
C ILE A 322 -12.88 1.63 -18.85
N ALA A 323 -13.89 1.51 -17.97
CA ALA A 323 -13.89 2.14 -16.65
C ALA A 323 -12.64 1.76 -15.84
N LYS A 324 -12.25 0.48 -15.83
CA LYS A 324 -11.03 0.01 -15.15
C LYS A 324 -9.74 0.56 -15.77
N ILE A 325 -9.71 0.84 -17.07
CA ILE A 325 -8.59 1.54 -17.72
C ILE A 325 -8.50 2.96 -17.17
N ARG A 326 -9.61 3.70 -17.13
CA ARG A 326 -9.64 5.07 -16.60
C ARG A 326 -9.23 5.15 -15.12
N VAL A 327 -9.72 4.23 -14.28
CA VAL A 327 -9.26 4.12 -12.88
C VAL A 327 -7.76 3.80 -12.80
N SER A 328 -7.27 2.90 -13.66
CA SER A 328 -5.84 2.58 -13.74
C SER A 328 -5.01 3.82 -14.08
N GLU A 329 -5.45 4.62 -15.05
CA GLU A 329 -4.79 5.86 -15.47
C GLU A 329 -4.78 6.91 -14.36
N ARG A 330 -5.89 7.12 -13.64
CA ARG A 330 -5.94 8.00 -12.44
C ARG A 330 -4.97 7.57 -11.35
N LEU A 331 -4.70 6.28 -11.23
CA LEU A 331 -3.68 5.75 -10.31
C LEU A 331 -2.25 5.81 -10.89
N GLY A 332 -2.08 6.23 -12.14
CA GLY A 332 -0.82 6.27 -12.89
C GLY A 332 -0.30 4.89 -13.30
N HIS A 333 -1.20 3.94 -13.53
CA HIS A 333 -0.89 2.60 -14.01
C HIS A 333 -1.26 2.45 -15.48
N SER A 334 -0.39 1.79 -16.24
CA SER A 334 -0.64 1.45 -17.65
C SER A 334 -1.30 0.08 -17.85
N ARG A 335 -1.69 -0.60 -16.75
CA ARG A 335 -2.22 -1.97 -16.77
C ARG A 335 -3.48 -2.05 -15.90
N PRO A 336 -4.66 -2.27 -16.51
CA PRO A 336 -5.91 -2.34 -15.78
C PRO A 336 -5.93 -3.41 -14.70
N GLN A 337 -5.25 -4.55 -14.87
CA GLN A 337 -5.31 -5.62 -13.85
C GLN A 337 -4.72 -5.22 -12.50
N ILE A 338 -3.91 -4.15 -12.43
CA ILE A 338 -3.31 -3.69 -11.16
C ILE A 338 -4.38 -3.13 -10.23
N THR A 339 -5.46 -2.59 -10.78
CA THR A 339 -6.53 -1.96 -9.99
C THR A 339 -7.30 -2.97 -9.14
N ASN A 340 -7.34 -4.26 -9.55
CA ASN A 340 -7.89 -5.36 -8.75
C ASN A 340 -7.22 -5.48 -7.37
N SER A 341 -5.98 -5.03 -7.20
CA SER A 341 -5.29 -5.05 -5.88
C SER A 341 -5.81 -4.02 -4.88
N TYR A 342 -6.62 -3.07 -5.35
CA TYR A 342 -7.31 -2.06 -4.56
C TYR A 342 -8.79 -2.41 -4.43
N PHE A 343 -9.52 -2.58 -5.55
CA PHE A 343 -10.98 -2.74 -5.50
C PHE A 343 -11.50 -4.18 -5.65
N GLY A 344 -10.62 -5.16 -5.87
CA GLY A 344 -10.98 -6.58 -5.97
C GLY A 344 -11.48 -7.04 -7.34
N SER A 345 -12.06 -8.25 -7.39
CA SER A 345 -12.66 -8.84 -8.59
C SER A 345 -13.96 -9.54 -8.20
N ALA A 346 -15.08 -9.11 -8.77
CA ALA A 346 -16.42 -9.62 -8.44
C ALA A 346 -16.51 -11.16 -8.59
N LYS A 347 -15.99 -11.72 -9.68
CA LYS A 347 -15.93 -13.19 -9.91
C LYS A 347 -15.17 -13.95 -8.81
N THR A 348 -14.16 -13.34 -8.21
CA THR A 348 -13.35 -13.97 -7.15
C THR A 348 -14.04 -13.89 -5.78
N ASN A 349 -14.74 -12.79 -5.50
CA ASN A 349 -15.46 -12.59 -4.25
C ASN A 349 -16.75 -13.44 -4.21
N ALA A 350 -17.50 -13.52 -5.32
CA ALA A 350 -18.69 -14.37 -5.45
C ALA A 350 -18.37 -15.87 -5.24
N LYS A 351 -17.27 -16.38 -5.81
CA LYS A 351 -16.83 -17.77 -5.64
C LYS A 351 -16.49 -18.11 -4.18
N LYS A 352 -16.08 -17.12 -3.38
CA LYS A 352 -15.77 -17.30 -1.97
C LYS A 352 -16.99 -17.11 -1.05
N ALA A 353 -17.89 -16.18 -1.38
CA ALA A 353 -19.20 -16.08 -0.71
C ALA A 353 -19.98 -17.41 -0.85
N ALA A 354 -19.98 -17.99 -2.06
CA ALA A 354 -20.55 -19.32 -2.30
C ALA A 354 -19.82 -20.46 -1.56
N ALA A 355 -18.51 -20.30 -1.29
CA ALA A 355 -17.75 -21.28 -0.49
C ALA A 355 -17.98 -21.11 1.02
N ALA A 356 -18.16 -19.88 1.51
CA ALA A 356 -18.49 -19.59 2.91
C ALA A 356 -19.91 -20.05 3.26
N ALA A 357 -20.89 -19.79 2.37
CA ALA A 357 -22.25 -20.31 2.49
C ALA A 357 -22.32 -21.85 2.51
N LYS A 358 -21.36 -22.53 1.85
CA LYS A 358 -21.23 -24.00 1.92
C LYS A 358 -20.63 -24.52 3.23
N VAL A 359 -19.90 -23.70 3.98
CA VAL A 359 -19.32 -24.08 5.28
C VAL A 359 -20.33 -23.88 6.41
N GLU A 360 -21.26 -22.94 6.27
CA GLU A 360 -22.35 -22.72 7.23
C GLU A 360 -23.55 -23.67 7.04
N GLY A 361 -23.68 -24.34 5.89
CA GLY A 361 -24.77 -25.28 5.57
C GLY A 361 -24.67 -26.69 6.16
N ALA A 362 -23.82 -26.92 7.18
CA ALA A 362 -23.62 -28.24 7.80
C ALA A 362 -24.23 -28.36 9.22
N ALA A 363 -25.26 -27.56 9.53
CA ALA A 363 -26.12 -27.79 10.69
C ALA A 363 -27.50 -28.22 10.20
N GLU A 364 -27.95 -29.40 10.65
CA GLU A 364 -29.21 -30.04 10.27
C GLU A 364 -30.46 -29.18 10.58
N PRO A 365 -31.57 -29.34 9.82
CA PRO A 365 -32.76 -28.52 9.95
C PRO A 365 -33.72 -29.04 11.02
N VAL A 366 -34.30 -28.14 11.80
CA VAL A 366 -35.51 -28.40 12.60
C VAL A 366 -36.72 -27.84 11.82
N PRO A 367 -37.81 -28.61 11.61
CA PRO A 367 -38.92 -28.17 10.78
C PRO A 367 -39.89 -27.30 11.59
N LEU A 368 -40.37 -26.20 11.01
CA LEU A 368 -41.52 -25.49 11.57
C LEU A 368 -42.63 -25.37 10.53
N LEU A 369 -43.79 -25.90 10.94
CA LEU A 369 -45.02 -26.06 10.20
C LEU A 369 -45.58 -24.74 9.67
N LEU A 370 -46.13 -24.84 8.46
CA LEU A 370 -47.08 -23.92 7.86
C LEU A 370 -48.45 -24.09 8.53
N THR A 371 -49.09 -23.01 8.97
CA THR A 371 -50.57 -22.94 9.01
C THR A 371 -51.04 -21.57 8.51
N HIS A 372 -52.07 -21.59 7.67
CA HIS A 372 -52.72 -20.43 7.05
C HIS A 372 -53.86 -19.88 7.93
N ALA A 373 -54.08 -18.56 7.86
CA ALA A 373 -55.42 -17.97 8.02
C ALA A 373 -55.48 -16.61 7.30
N LYS A 374 -56.62 -16.34 6.66
CA LYS A 374 -56.96 -15.21 5.77
C LYS A 374 -57.66 -14.05 6.52
N ALA A 375 -57.67 -12.89 5.83
CA ALA A 375 -58.65 -11.77 5.84
C ALA A 375 -58.75 -10.89 7.11
N ASP A 376 -58.91 -9.56 7.09
CA ASP A 376 -59.83 -8.71 6.30
C ASP A 376 -59.30 -7.27 6.11
N VAL A 377 -59.91 -6.55 5.14
CA VAL A 377 -59.80 -5.11 4.83
C VAL A 377 -61.18 -4.46 5.08
N PRO A 378 -61.28 -3.23 5.62
CA PRO A 378 -61.74 -2.04 4.83
C PRO A 378 -60.97 -0.75 5.17
N ALA A 379 -60.52 0.07 4.21
CA ALA A 379 -61.22 1.15 3.47
C ALA A 379 -61.43 2.47 4.27
N GLY A 380 -60.92 3.59 3.74
CA GLY A 380 -61.27 4.95 4.21
C GLY A 380 -60.37 6.11 3.76
N ASN A 381 -60.65 6.64 2.56
CA ASN A 381 -60.61 8.04 2.07
C ASN A 381 -59.36 8.97 2.15
N GLU A 382 -58.96 9.41 0.95
CA GLU A 382 -58.29 10.67 0.51
C GLU A 382 -59.08 11.97 0.88
N PRO A 383 -58.61 13.24 0.67
CA PRO A 383 -57.65 13.71 -0.35
C PRO A 383 -56.67 14.89 -0.03
N ASN A 384 -55.59 14.92 -0.85
CA ASN A 384 -54.99 16.03 -1.62
C ASN A 384 -54.89 17.46 -1.03
N GLU A 385 -53.68 18.06 -1.04
CA GLU A 385 -53.39 19.44 -1.52
C GLU A 385 -51.90 19.85 -1.38
N THR A 386 -51.30 20.30 -2.49
CA THR A 386 -50.21 21.30 -2.61
C THR A 386 -50.78 22.40 -3.54
N PRO A 387 -50.37 23.69 -3.55
CA PRO A 387 -48.97 24.18 -3.55
C PRO A 387 -48.72 25.56 -2.87
N GLY A 388 -47.47 26.03 -2.78
CA GLY A 388 -47.19 27.42 -2.42
C GLY A 388 -45.71 27.81 -2.35
N ILE A 389 -45.26 28.61 -3.32
CA ILE A 389 -43.94 29.25 -3.43
C ILE A 389 -43.95 30.57 -2.61
N THR A 390 -42.92 30.82 -1.79
CA THR A 390 -42.53 32.18 -1.36
C THR A 390 -41.00 32.26 -1.21
N GLU A 391 -40.39 33.28 -1.81
CA GLU A 391 -38.96 33.65 -1.63
C GLU A 391 -38.78 34.65 -0.45
N PRO A 392 -37.56 35.18 -0.17
CA PRO A 392 -36.70 34.75 0.92
C PRO A 392 -36.70 35.75 2.08
N VAL A 393 -36.68 35.26 3.31
CA VAL A 393 -36.42 36.09 4.49
C VAL A 393 -34.91 36.17 4.68
N THR A 394 -34.37 37.38 4.59
CA THR A 394 -33.01 37.72 5.00
C THR A 394 -32.93 37.64 6.53
N GLU A 395 -32.35 36.57 7.07
CA GLU A 395 -31.94 36.51 8.46
C GLU A 395 -30.42 36.69 8.56
N GLU A 396 -30.02 37.72 9.29
CA GLU A 396 -28.66 37.95 9.77
C GLU A 396 -28.25 36.80 10.68
N VAL A 397 -27.60 35.78 10.12
CA VAL A 397 -26.97 34.72 10.92
C VAL A 397 -25.78 35.31 11.65
N GLY A 398 -25.87 35.34 12.98
CA GLY A 398 -24.88 35.93 13.86
C GLY A 398 -23.47 35.39 13.62
N MET A 399 -22.49 36.29 13.59
CA MET A 399 -21.04 36.05 13.46
C MET A 399 -20.44 35.04 14.47
N ALA A 400 -21.22 34.55 15.44
CA ALA A 400 -20.84 33.50 16.38
C ALA A 400 -21.00 32.07 15.79
N GLU A 401 -22.03 31.81 14.97
CA GLU A 401 -22.22 30.50 14.29
C GLU A 401 -21.27 30.33 13.11
N LEU A 402 -20.90 31.44 12.45
CA LEU A 402 -19.88 31.43 11.40
C LEU A 402 -18.50 30.98 11.90
N ARG A 403 -18.22 31.09 13.21
CA ARG A 403 -16.96 30.60 13.81
C ARG A 403 -16.98 29.10 14.09
N ALA A 404 -18.14 28.45 14.18
CA ALA A 404 -18.26 27.01 14.37
C ALA A 404 -18.08 26.22 13.06
N ASN A 405 -18.30 26.87 11.90
CA ASN A 405 -18.18 26.27 10.57
C ASN A 405 -16.84 26.55 9.86
N ILE A 406 -15.88 27.18 10.53
CA ILE A 406 -14.52 27.31 9.98
C ILE A 406 -13.85 25.95 10.16
N ALA A 407 -13.77 25.20 9.06
CA ALA A 407 -13.03 23.96 9.02
C ALA A 407 -11.64 24.12 9.67
N PRO A 408 -11.15 23.13 10.43
CA PRO A 408 -9.82 23.16 11.04
C PRO A 408 -8.77 23.63 10.01
N HIS A 409 -7.85 24.52 10.40
CA HIS A 409 -6.83 25.07 9.49
C HIS A 409 -7.34 25.81 8.22
N GLY A 410 -8.64 26.10 8.10
CA GLY A 410 -9.22 26.88 7.01
C GLY A 410 -9.41 26.14 5.69
N LEU A 411 -9.24 24.80 5.62
CA LEU A 411 -9.66 24.05 4.42
C LEU A 411 -11.10 23.57 4.56
N ALA A 412 -12.00 24.03 3.69
CA ALA A 412 -13.36 23.43 3.57
C ALA A 412 -13.34 21.90 3.34
N PHE A 413 -12.20 21.36 2.89
CA PHE A 413 -11.91 19.93 2.79
C PHE A 413 -12.16 19.11 4.07
N PHE A 414 -11.96 19.68 5.27
CA PHE A 414 -12.02 18.88 6.51
C PHE A 414 -13.42 18.42 6.89
N ASN A 415 -14.47 19.15 6.52
CA ASN A 415 -15.85 18.85 6.93
C ASN A 415 -16.77 18.60 5.73
N GLY A 416 -16.19 18.34 4.57
CA GLY A 416 -16.91 18.19 3.30
C GLY A 416 -16.43 17.00 2.47
N TYR A 417 -15.50 16.19 2.96
CA TYR A 417 -15.03 15.02 2.24
C TYR A 417 -16.19 14.07 1.91
N TYR A 418 -17.01 13.70 2.90
CA TYR A 418 -18.12 12.77 2.65
C TYR A 418 -19.26 13.40 1.85
N GLN A 419 -19.47 14.71 1.98
CA GLN A 419 -20.45 15.46 1.18
C GLN A 419 -20.06 15.55 -0.30
N ASN A 420 -18.76 15.61 -0.59
CA ASN A 420 -18.22 15.72 -1.94
C ASN A 420 -17.66 14.39 -2.48
N ALA A 421 -17.72 13.32 -1.69
CA ALA A 421 -17.28 12.01 -2.10
C ALA A 421 -18.24 11.44 -3.16
N PRO A 422 -17.76 10.52 -4.02
CA PRO A 422 -18.62 9.89 -5.03
C PRO A 422 -19.78 9.15 -4.37
N LYS A 423 -20.96 9.21 -5.01
CA LYS A 423 -22.15 8.47 -4.57
C LYS A 423 -21.80 7.01 -4.32
N GLY A 424 -22.16 6.50 -3.13
CA GLY A 424 -21.82 5.15 -2.67
C GLY A 424 -20.68 5.10 -1.64
N ARG A 425 -19.89 6.17 -1.49
CA ARG A 425 -19.00 6.32 -0.32
C ARG A 425 -19.86 6.67 0.91
N LYS A 426 -19.77 5.84 1.94
CA LYS A 426 -20.51 6.01 3.20
C LYS A 426 -19.63 6.63 4.29
N HIS A 427 -20.23 7.43 5.17
CA HIS A 427 -19.61 7.80 6.45
C HIS A 427 -19.45 6.53 7.30
N PRO A 428 -18.42 6.41 8.16
CA PRO A 428 -18.27 5.27 9.06
C PRO A 428 -19.51 4.96 9.91
N ASP A 429 -20.24 5.99 10.33
CA ASP A 429 -21.48 5.84 11.12
C ASP A 429 -22.65 5.24 10.32
N ASP A 430 -22.60 5.33 8.99
CA ASP A 430 -23.61 4.77 8.08
C ASP A 430 -23.24 3.35 7.61
N LEU A 431 -22.14 2.79 8.11
CA LEU A 431 -21.77 1.41 7.82
C LEU A 431 -22.61 0.47 8.66
N ASP A 432 -23.23 -0.52 8.01
CA ASP A 432 -23.90 -1.61 8.70
C ASP A 432 -22.87 -2.30 9.62
N THR A 433 -23.00 -2.09 10.93
CA THR A 433 -21.98 -2.45 11.90
C THR A 433 -21.72 -3.95 11.87
N ILE A 434 -20.57 -4.36 11.34
CA ILE A 434 -19.98 -5.67 11.69
C ILE A 434 -19.39 -5.46 13.09
N PRO A 435 -19.82 -6.20 14.13
CA PRO A 435 -19.34 -5.98 15.49
C PRO A 435 -17.81 -6.05 15.53
N ALA A 436 -17.21 -5.00 16.07
CA ALA A 436 -15.78 -4.90 16.27
C ALA A 436 -15.31 -6.11 17.09
N LYS A 437 -14.46 -6.96 16.51
CA LYS A 437 -13.77 -7.98 17.30
C LYS A 437 -12.86 -7.29 18.31
N THR A 438 -13.28 -7.29 19.57
CA THR A 438 -12.54 -6.77 20.70
C THR A 438 -11.19 -7.50 20.86
N LYS A 439 -10.17 -6.72 21.19
CA LYS A 439 -8.76 -7.11 21.40
C LYS A 439 -8.57 -8.21 22.46
N ALA A 440 -7.65 -9.12 22.20
CA ALA A 440 -6.79 -9.72 23.22
C ALA A 440 -5.44 -10.16 22.60
N ALA A 441 -4.38 -10.07 23.41
CA ALA A 441 -2.97 -10.41 23.17
C ALA A 441 -2.12 -9.38 22.40
N ALA A 442 -1.66 -8.38 23.15
CA ALA A 442 -0.30 -7.85 22.98
C ALA A 442 0.67 -8.85 23.61
N ASP A 443 1.61 -9.40 22.82
CA ASP A 443 3.05 -9.43 23.11
C ASP A 443 3.80 -10.26 22.04
N LYS A 444 5.03 -9.82 21.73
CA LYS A 444 6.11 -10.44 20.93
C LYS A 444 6.07 -10.32 19.40
N GLY A 445 7.07 -9.59 18.89
CA GLY A 445 7.73 -9.91 17.61
C GLY A 445 7.68 -8.81 16.55
N THR A 446 8.65 -7.90 16.57
CA THR A 446 8.99 -7.02 15.43
C THR A 446 9.27 -7.85 14.18
N SER A 447 8.33 -7.84 13.23
CA SER A 447 8.47 -8.43 11.90
C SER A 447 8.55 -7.31 10.86
N ASP A 448 9.73 -7.21 10.23
CA ASP A 448 10.04 -6.25 9.18
C ASP A 448 9.12 -6.40 7.96
N CYS A 449 8.45 -5.30 7.63
CA CYS A 449 7.56 -5.19 6.48
C CYS A 449 8.36 -5.07 5.16
N VAL A 450 8.39 -6.15 4.39
CA VAL A 450 8.69 -6.11 2.95
C VAL A 450 7.46 -5.58 2.21
N ASP A 451 7.50 -4.31 1.78
CA ASP A 451 6.49 -3.73 0.88
C ASP A 451 6.52 -4.42 -0.49
N GLY A 452 5.62 -5.39 -0.68
CA GLY A 452 5.30 -5.99 -1.98
C GLY A 452 3.89 -5.63 -2.43
N ALA A 453 3.74 -4.48 -3.10
CA ALA A 453 2.65 -4.16 -4.04
C ALA A 453 3.09 -3.03 -4.98
#